data_AF-A0A7J5XSG2-F1
#
_entry.id   AF-A0A7J5XSG2-F1
#
_cell.length_a   1.000
_cell.length_b   1.000
_cell.length_c   1.000
_cell.angle_alpha   90.00
_cell.angle_beta   90.00
_cell.angle_gamma   90.00
#
_symmetry.space_group_name_H-M   'P 1'
#
loop_
_entity.id
_entity.type
_entity.pdbx_description
1 polymer ?
#
loop_
_entity_poly.entity_id
_entity_poly.type
_entity_poly.pdbx_seq_one_letter_code
_entity_poly.pdbx_strand_id
1 'polypeptide(L)'
;MFYRDSVTGVVQLWLDNKTFIRKYVGGARIINPVIIIGQEQDSHGGGFDKTQSFVGMISDVHMWDYTLSACEIQKYVDELNFTPGNVLNWSALDFQITGRVLTSDGQMKEKNMKLITTIRKQKKMALYLLLLMLTACAATPQDPICHLNVFLLILLSYTDFKYLSFYKDLSGQMFTFPQETNSAHVRLTTSRQVLSAVTVCFRSFSDLRREITLFSLSTPSAANDFTIFKLAATDEFHIWIRNTYMSFIVQDYKLNTWHSLCCTWDSGSGLSQMWLDGQPSSRRFINSGSSISGPIIIVLGQDQDSHGGGFDIAQSFVG
;
A
#
# COMPACT_ATOMS: atom_id res chain seq x y z
N MET A 1 -32.66 23.87 -1.72
CA MET A 1 -32.99 23.59 -3.14
C MET A 1 -32.40 24.68 -4.03
N PHE A 2 -31.66 24.30 -5.09
CA PHE A 2 -31.15 25.24 -6.09
C PHE A 2 -32.11 25.32 -7.27
N TYR A 3 -32.49 26.53 -7.68
CA TYR A 3 -33.35 26.80 -8.84
C TYR A 3 -32.61 27.70 -9.83
N ARG A 4 -32.54 27.33 -11.11
CA ARG A 4 -32.02 28.19 -12.18
C ARG A 4 -33.10 28.45 -13.21
N ASP A 5 -33.39 29.73 -13.45
CA ASP A 5 -34.25 30.18 -14.54
C ASP A 5 -33.44 30.21 -15.84
N SER A 6 -33.85 29.40 -16.81
CA SER A 6 -33.17 29.20 -18.08
C SER A 6 -33.36 30.34 -19.08
N VAL A 7 -34.36 31.21 -18.87
CA VAL A 7 -34.64 32.37 -19.72
C VAL A 7 -33.88 33.59 -19.19
N THR A 8 -33.93 33.80 -17.89
CA THR A 8 -33.30 34.98 -17.27
C THR A 8 -31.88 34.73 -16.79
N GLY A 9 -31.36 33.49 -16.82
CA GLY A 9 -29.98 33.17 -16.41
C GLY A 9 -29.72 33.33 -14.92
N VAL A 10 -30.77 33.52 -14.11
CA VAL A 10 -30.68 33.77 -12.68
C VAL A 10 -30.73 32.45 -11.91
N VAL A 11 -29.75 32.26 -11.03
CA VAL A 11 -29.71 31.16 -10.06
C VAL A 11 -30.16 31.67 -8.71
N GLN A 12 -31.07 30.92 -8.08
CA GLN A 12 -31.66 31.24 -6.80
C GLN A 12 -31.57 30.04 -5.85
N LEU A 13 -30.95 30.25 -4.70
CA LEU A 13 -30.87 29.26 -3.63
C LEU A 13 -32.04 29.46 -2.67
N TRP A 14 -32.69 28.36 -2.32
CA TRP A 14 -33.72 28.28 -1.28
C TRP A 14 -33.25 27.38 -0.15
N LEU A 15 -33.43 27.84 1.08
CA LEU A 15 -33.30 27.04 2.30
C LEU A 15 -34.63 27.13 3.05
N ASP A 16 -35.13 26.00 3.56
CA ASP A 16 -36.33 25.90 4.39
C ASP A 16 -37.54 26.65 3.84
N ASN A 17 -37.78 26.50 2.53
CA ASN A 17 -38.85 27.16 1.76
C ASN A 17 -38.82 28.71 1.73
N LYS A 18 -37.67 29.34 2.01
CA LYS A 18 -37.45 30.79 1.78
C LYS A 18 -36.26 31.05 0.85
N THR A 19 -36.36 32.08 0.01
CA THR A 19 -35.29 32.46 -0.95
C THR A 19 -34.13 33.12 -0.23
N PHE A 20 -32.94 32.59 -0.41
CA PHE A 20 -31.75 33.05 0.31
C PHE A 20 -30.84 33.95 -0.55
N ILE A 21 -30.50 33.57 -1.78
CA ILE A 21 -29.64 34.38 -2.67
C ILE A 21 -30.13 34.25 -4.11
N ARG A 22 -30.25 35.38 -4.83
CA ARG A 22 -30.60 35.45 -6.26
C ARG A 22 -29.46 36.13 -7.03
N LYS A 23 -28.75 35.41 -7.90
CA LYS A 23 -27.63 35.95 -8.71
C LYS A 23 -27.82 35.65 -10.19
N TYR A 24 -27.58 36.66 -11.03
CA TYR A 24 -27.55 36.51 -12.49
C TYR A 24 -26.22 35.91 -12.93
N VAL A 25 -26.26 34.84 -13.73
CA VAL A 25 -25.07 34.05 -14.13
C VAL A 25 -24.91 33.96 -15.66
N GLY A 26 -25.60 34.82 -16.43
CA GLY A 26 -25.44 34.91 -17.88
C GLY A 26 -26.25 33.89 -18.69
N GLY A 27 -26.64 34.30 -19.90
CA GLY A 27 -27.60 33.62 -20.79
C GLY A 27 -27.02 32.55 -21.74
N ALA A 28 -25.98 31.80 -21.35
CA ALA A 28 -25.55 30.63 -22.12
C ALA A 28 -26.31 29.36 -21.67
N ARG A 29 -26.85 28.61 -22.64
CA ARG A 29 -27.54 27.32 -22.45
C ARG A 29 -26.52 26.23 -22.08
N ILE A 30 -26.72 25.55 -20.96
CA ILE A 30 -26.04 24.28 -20.69
C ILE A 30 -26.85 23.21 -21.38
N ILE A 31 -26.34 22.64 -22.46
CA ILE A 31 -27.01 21.53 -23.13
C ILE A 31 -26.46 20.24 -22.49
N ASN A 32 -27.17 19.83 -21.43
CA ASN A 32 -27.05 18.62 -20.61
C ASN A 32 -25.66 18.34 -20.02
N PRO A 33 -25.35 18.68 -18.76
CA PRO A 33 -24.21 18.12 -18.04
C PRO A 33 -24.64 16.90 -17.21
N VAL A 34 -23.78 15.89 -17.13
CA VAL A 34 -23.98 14.71 -16.27
C VAL A 34 -22.74 14.56 -15.38
N ILE A 35 -22.94 14.35 -14.07
CA ILE A 35 -21.87 14.09 -13.09
C ILE A 35 -22.14 12.72 -12.48
N ILE A 36 -21.20 11.80 -12.62
CA ILE A 36 -21.24 10.44 -12.05
C ILE A 36 -19.96 10.19 -11.26
N ILE A 37 -20.11 9.54 -10.10
CA ILE A 37 -19.02 9.14 -9.21
C ILE A 37 -19.11 7.62 -9.01
N GLY A 38 -17.99 6.92 -9.14
CA GLY A 38 -17.87 5.47 -8.98
C GLY A 38 -17.83 4.65 -10.29
N GLN A 39 -17.83 5.31 -11.44
CA GLN A 39 -17.80 4.73 -12.79
C GLN A 39 -17.15 5.72 -13.77
N GLU A 40 -16.59 5.19 -14.86
CA GLU A 40 -16.23 5.97 -16.04
C GLU A 40 -17.42 6.01 -17.03
N GLN A 41 -17.59 7.14 -17.73
CA GLN A 41 -18.65 7.30 -18.74
C GLN A 41 -18.04 7.30 -20.15
N ASP A 42 -18.12 6.17 -20.86
CA ASP A 42 -17.67 6.05 -22.25
C ASP A 42 -18.55 6.84 -23.25
N SER A 43 -19.69 7.39 -22.80
CA SER A 43 -20.53 8.32 -23.55
C SER A 43 -21.32 9.27 -22.63
N HIS A 44 -21.87 10.35 -23.19
CA HIS A 44 -22.65 11.34 -22.43
C HIS A 44 -23.81 10.70 -21.64
N GLY A 45 -23.64 10.57 -20.33
CA GLY A 45 -24.62 9.92 -19.46
C GLY A 45 -24.69 8.39 -19.50
N GLY A 46 -23.78 7.69 -20.19
CA GLY A 46 -23.88 6.24 -20.40
C GLY A 46 -22.64 5.57 -21.00
N GLY A 47 -22.79 4.37 -21.58
CA GLY A 47 -21.68 3.59 -22.14
C GLY A 47 -21.01 2.64 -21.14
N PHE A 48 -21.66 2.36 -20.02
CA PHE A 48 -21.05 1.62 -18.91
C PHE A 48 -20.62 0.18 -19.26
N ASP A 49 -19.33 -0.11 -19.10
CA ASP A 49 -18.77 -1.46 -19.07
C ASP A 49 -18.70 -1.99 -17.63
N LYS A 50 -19.02 -3.28 -17.45
CA LYS A 50 -18.95 -3.97 -16.16
C LYS A 50 -17.51 -4.12 -15.63
N THR A 51 -16.49 -4.05 -16.49
CA THR A 51 -15.06 -4.00 -16.12
C THR A 51 -14.60 -2.63 -15.64
N GLN A 52 -15.47 -1.61 -15.69
CA GLN A 52 -15.10 -0.21 -15.46
C GLN A 52 -15.79 0.41 -14.24
N SER A 53 -16.25 -0.45 -13.32
CA SER A 53 -16.98 -0.12 -12.08
C SER A 53 -16.17 -0.44 -10.82
N PHE A 54 -16.14 0.52 -9.88
CA PHE A 54 -15.48 0.61 -8.54
C PHE A 54 -15.07 -0.69 -7.81
N VAL A 55 -14.10 -0.83 -6.90
CA VAL A 55 -12.78 -0.33 -6.40
C VAL A 55 -12.64 -1.08 -5.07
N GLY A 56 -11.48 -1.60 -4.71
CA GLY A 56 -11.24 -2.26 -3.42
C GLY A 56 -9.96 -1.76 -2.74
N MET A 57 -9.35 -2.56 -1.87
CA MET A 57 -8.29 -2.07 -0.99
C MET A 57 -7.39 -3.22 -0.48
N ILE A 58 -6.08 -2.97 -0.30
CA ILE A 58 -5.17 -3.80 0.52
C ILE A 58 -4.68 -2.97 1.71
N SER A 59 -4.70 -3.56 2.91
CA SER A 59 -4.19 -2.94 4.13
C SER A 59 -3.51 -3.95 5.06
N ASP A 60 -2.83 -3.42 6.08
CA ASP A 60 -2.24 -4.18 7.19
C ASP A 60 -1.33 -5.35 6.77
N VAL A 61 -0.50 -5.14 5.74
CA VAL A 61 0.42 -6.16 5.22
C VAL A 61 1.60 -6.33 6.17
N HIS A 62 1.74 -7.55 6.69
CA HIS A 62 2.84 -7.98 7.53
C HIS A 62 3.45 -9.29 7.03
N MET A 63 4.77 -9.41 7.23
CA MET A 63 5.51 -10.62 6.89
C MET A 63 6.55 -10.94 7.94
N TRP A 64 6.68 -12.23 8.27
CA TRP A 64 7.63 -12.79 9.20
C TRP A 64 8.51 -13.84 8.52
N ASP A 65 9.76 -13.98 8.96
CA ASP A 65 10.71 -15.02 8.49
C ASP A 65 10.60 -16.32 9.31
N TYR A 66 9.46 -16.52 9.98
CA TYR A 66 9.09 -17.70 10.75
C TYR A 66 7.59 -17.97 10.62
N THR A 67 7.18 -19.20 10.95
CA THR A 67 5.76 -19.58 10.97
C THR A 67 5.09 -19.09 12.25
N LEU A 68 4.04 -18.26 12.14
CA LEU A 68 3.21 -17.90 13.28
C LEU A 68 2.35 -19.08 13.74
N SER A 69 2.09 -19.15 15.04
CA SER A 69 1.10 -20.06 15.61
C SER A 69 -0.33 -19.58 15.33
N ALA A 70 -1.30 -20.49 15.42
CA ALA A 70 -2.72 -20.14 15.26
C ALA A 70 -3.18 -19.06 16.27
N CYS A 71 -2.60 -19.02 17.47
CA CYS A 71 -2.92 -17.99 18.47
C CYS A 71 -2.38 -16.61 18.06
N GLU A 72 -1.18 -16.55 17.49
CA GLU A 72 -0.61 -15.30 16.98
C GLU A 72 -1.39 -14.78 15.77
N ILE A 73 -1.80 -15.68 14.86
CA ILE A 73 -2.67 -15.34 13.73
C ILE A 73 -4.02 -14.81 14.23
N GLN A 74 -4.62 -15.44 15.24
CA GLN A 74 -5.88 -14.96 15.82
C GLN A 74 -5.73 -13.57 16.43
N LYS A 75 -4.62 -13.28 17.13
CA LYS A 75 -4.34 -11.94 17.64
C LYS A 75 -4.25 -10.89 16.53
N TYR A 76 -3.64 -11.23 15.39
CA TYR A 76 -3.60 -10.35 14.22
C TYR A 76 -5.00 -10.11 13.64
N VAL A 77 -5.81 -11.16 13.49
CA VAL A 77 -7.19 -11.08 12.97
C VAL A 77 -8.08 -10.21 13.85
N ASP A 78 -8.00 -10.41 15.17
CA ASP A 78 -8.82 -9.70 16.16
C ASP A 78 -8.29 -8.28 16.49
N GLU A 79 -7.26 -7.80 15.79
CA GLU A 79 -6.60 -6.51 16.03
C GLU A 79 -6.13 -6.35 17.50
N LEU A 80 -5.72 -7.46 18.11
CA LEU A 80 -5.13 -7.50 19.45
C LEU A 80 -3.62 -7.23 19.37
N ASN A 81 -2.93 -7.23 20.52
CA ASN A 81 -1.47 -7.10 20.57
C ASN A 81 -0.77 -8.29 19.89
N PHE A 82 -0.48 -8.16 18.60
CA PHE A 82 0.39 -9.03 17.82
C PHE A 82 1.76 -8.37 17.60
N THR A 83 2.79 -9.18 17.35
CA THR A 83 4.14 -8.67 17.05
C THR A 83 4.20 -8.25 15.59
N PRO A 84 4.51 -6.99 15.26
CA PRO A 84 4.64 -6.56 13.87
C PRO A 84 5.67 -7.40 13.10
N GLY A 85 5.40 -7.65 11.82
CA GLY A 85 6.29 -8.40 10.94
C GLY A 85 7.73 -7.88 10.91
N ASN A 86 8.69 -8.79 11.08
CA ASN A 86 10.12 -8.48 11.07
C ASN A 86 10.75 -8.48 9.66
N VAL A 87 9.97 -8.86 8.64
CA VAL A 87 10.33 -8.77 7.21
C VAL A 87 9.59 -7.62 6.55
N LEU A 88 8.27 -7.53 6.78
CA LEU A 88 7.41 -6.42 6.38
C LEU A 88 6.56 -5.98 7.57
N ASN A 89 6.56 -4.68 7.87
CA ASN A 89 5.74 -4.08 8.92
C ASN A 89 4.90 -2.95 8.34
N TRP A 90 3.58 -3.10 8.25
CA TRP A 90 2.67 -2.08 7.71
C TRP A 90 2.92 -0.66 8.24
N SER A 91 3.09 -0.53 9.56
CA SER A 91 3.37 0.75 10.24
C SER A 91 4.76 1.35 9.95
N ALA A 92 5.66 0.56 9.35
CA ALA A 92 7.03 0.95 9.04
C ALA A 92 7.49 0.40 7.67
N LEU A 93 6.62 0.41 6.66
CA LEU A 93 6.95 -0.11 5.33
C LEU A 93 7.85 0.85 4.55
N ASP A 94 8.83 0.27 3.85
CA ASP A 94 9.52 0.90 2.73
C ASP A 94 8.93 0.35 1.42
N PHE A 95 8.39 1.24 0.60
CA PHE A 95 7.64 0.86 -0.60
C PHE A 95 7.78 1.88 -1.73
N GLN A 96 7.60 1.39 -2.96
CA GLN A 96 7.57 2.20 -4.18
C GLN A 96 6.25 1.96 -4.92
N ILE A 97 5.56 3.02 -5.29
CA ILE A 97 4.32 2.97 -6.08
C ILE A 97 4.65 3.22 -7.55
N THR A 98 4.13 2.36 -8.41
CA THR A 98 4.13 2.55 -9.87
C THR A 98 2.68 2.55 -10.37
N GLY A 99 2.36 3.44 -11.30
CA GLY A 99 1.02 3.53 -11.87
C GLY A 99 -0.01 4.18 -10.93
N ARG A 100 -1.31 3.94 -11.20
CA ARG A 100 -2.42 4.51 -10.43
C ARG A 100 -2.73 3.63 -9.21
N VAL A 101 -2.02 3.88 -8.12
CA VAL A 101 -2.36 3.34 -6.79
C VAL A 101 -2.62 4.50 -5.85
N LEU A 102 -3.76 4.51 -5.19
CA LEU A 102 -4.14 5.55 -4.24
C LEU A 102 -3.80 5.09 -2.82
N THR A 103 -3.25 5.99 -2.01
CA THR A 103 -3.15 5.76 -0.56
C THR A 103 -4.27 6.53 0.13
N SER A 104 -5.14 5.86 0.89
CA SER A 104 -6.10 6.60 1.71
C SER A 104 -5.37 7.35 2.82
N ASP A 105 -5.67 8.63 2.98
CA ASP A 105 -5.34 9.32 4.22
C ASP A 105 -6.45 8.98 5.22
N GLY A 106 -6.22 8.00 6.11
CA GLY A 106 -7.00 7.93 7.34
C GLY A 106 -7.02 9.30 8.01
N GLN A 107 -8.12 9.68 8.67
CA GLN A 107 -8.40 11.01 9.28
C GLN A 107 -7.33 11.59 10.26
N MET A 108 -6.09 11.78 9.82
CA MET A 108 -4.96 12.20 10.65
C MET A 108 -4.01 13.13 9.87
N LYS A 109 -4.57 14.17 9.22
CA LYS A 109 -3.77 15.20 8.55
C LYS A 109 -3.16 16.27 9.48
N GLU A 110 -3.31 16.20 10.81
CA GLU A 110 -2.95 17.35 11.66
C GLU A 110 -1.80 17.17 12.67
N LYS A 111 -1.41 15.97 13.09
CA LYS A 111 -0.31 15.82 14.06
C LYS A 111 1.09 15.85 13.42
N ASN A 112 1.26 15.22 12.25
CA ASN A 112 2.57 15.14 11.60
C ASN A 112 2.95 16.44 10.86
N MET A 113 2.00 17.25 10.41
CA MET A 113 2.29 18.51 9.71
C MET A 113 2.91 19.58 10.63
N LYS A 114 2.51 19.62 11.91
CA LYS A 114 3.13 20.51 12.91
C LYS A 114 4.57 20.11 13.18
N LEU A 115 4.85 18.81 13.37
CA LEU A 115 6.21 18.30 13.56
C LEU A 115 7.11 18.56 12.34
N ILE A 116 6.60 18.33 11.13
CA ILE A 116 7.32 18.62 9.87
C ILE A 116 7.66 20.11 9.75
N THR A 117 6.73 20.99 10.13
CA THR A 117 6.97 22.43 10.09
C THR A 117 8.02 22.85 11.12
N THR A 118 8.00 22.24 12.31
CA THR A 118 9.00 22.46 13.36
C THR A 118 10.39 21.96 12.96
N ILE A 119 10.48 20.77 12.35
CA ILE A 119 11.74 20.19 11.87
C ILE A 119 12.31 21.02 10.70
N ARG A 120 11.48 21.49 9.76
CA ARG A 120 11.90 22.40 8.68
C ARG A 120 12.46 23.72 9.24
N LYS A 121 11.85 24.26 10.31
CA LYS A 121 12.38 25.43 11.03
C LYS A 121 13.72 25.13 11.69
N GLN A 122 13.86 23.98 12.36
CA GLN A 122 15.13 23.58 12.99
C GLN A 122 16.26 23.38 11.95
N LYS A 123 15.99 22.76 10.79
CA LYS A 123 16.96 22.66 9.68
C LYS A 123 17.43 24.03 9.20
N LYS A 124 16.50 24.97 9.03
CA LYS A 124 16.82 26.33 8.57
C LYS A 124 17.69 27.08 9.59
N MET A 125 17.46 26.87 10.89
CA MET A 125 18.29 27.43 11.97
C MET A 125 19.69 26.82 12.02
N ALA A 126 19.81 25.48 11.91
CA ALA A 126 21.10 24.81 11.93
C ALA A 126 21.99 25.21 10.74
N LEU A 127 21.42 25.34 9.54
CA LEU A 127 22.15 25.79 8.35
C LEU A 127 22.60 27.26 8.48
N TYR A 128 21.79 28.11 9.10
CA TYR A 128 22.14 29.51 9.36
C TYR A 128 23.27 29.64 10.38
N LEU A 129 23.23 28.85 11.46
CA LEU A 129 24.32 28.79 12.44
C LEU A 129 25.62 28.31 11.80
N LEU A 130 25.57 27.29 10.95
CA LEU A 130 26.75 26.79 10.25
C LEU A 130 27.37 27.87 9.34
N LEU A 131 26.54 28.63 8.62
CA LEU A 131 26.99 29.72 7.76
C LEU A 131 27.63 30.88 8.55
N LEU A 132 27.05 31.25 9.69
CA LEU A 132 27.61 32.26 10.59
C LEU A 132 28.95 31.83 11.19
N MET A 133 29.08 30.56 11.57
CA MET A 133 30.33 30.04 12.13
C MET A 133 31.42 29.93 11.06
N LEU A 134 31.09 29.53 9.83
CA LEU A 134 32.03 29.51 8.70
C LEU A 134 32.54 30.91 8.36
N THR A 135 31.66 31.92 8.36
CA THR A 135 32.05 33.32 8.11
C THR A 135 32.90 33.91 9.23
N ALA A 136 32.60 33.59 10.49
CA ALA A 136 33.44 33.96 11.63
C ALA A 136 34.83 33.29 11.58
N CYS A 137 34.89 32.01 11.21
CA CYS A 137 36.16 31.28 11.12
C CYS A 137 37.08 31.78 10.00
N ALA A 138 36.50 32.22 8.88
CA ALA A 138 37.26 32.82 7.78
C ALA A 138 38.00 34.11 8.20
N ALA A 139 37.56 34.78 9.28
CA ALA A 139 38.21 35.98 9.81
C ALA A 139 39.41 35.67 10.74
N THR A 140 39.58 34.42 11.22
CA THR A 140 40.65 34.02 12.14
C THR A 140 41.28 32.66 11.75
N PRO A 141 42.02 32.61 10.63
CA PRO A 141 42.49 31.36 10.02
C PRO A 141 43.58 30.61 10.80
N GLN A 142 44.12 31.18 11.88
CA GLN A 142 45.08 30.52 12.77
C GLN A 142 44.47 30.01 14.09
N ASP A 143 43.15 30.12 14.31
CA ASP A 143 42.52 29.63 15.56
C ASP A 143 42.12 28.14 15.44
N PRO A 144 42.83 27.22 16.11
CA PRO A 144 42.54 25.79 16.05
C PRO A 144 41.20 25.43 16.71
N ILE A 145 40.70 26.23 17.66
CA ILE A 145 39.42 25.99 18.35
C ILE A 145 38.26 26.22 17.38
N CYS A 146 38.39 27.22 16.51
CA CYS A 146 37.38 27.53 15.51
C CYS A 146 37.21 26.39 14.49
N HIS A 147 38.32 25.84 13.98
CA HIS A 147 38.28 24.71 13.06
C HIS A 147 37.71 23.43 13.69
N LEU A 148 38.03 23.16 14.96
CA LEU A 148 37.49 22.00 15.68
C LEU A 148 35.97 22.10 15.87
N ASN A 149 35.45 23.29 16.19
CA ASN A 149 34.01 23.52 16.34
C ASN A 149 33.26 23.42 15.00
N VAL A 150 33.84 23.92 13.91
CA VAL A 150 33.28 23.75 12.55
C VAL A 150 33.26 22.27 12.16
N PHE A 151 34.35 21.54 12.43
CA PHE A 151 34.44 20.11 12.14
C PHE A 151 33.44 19.29 12.96
N LEU A 152 33.26 19.60 14.25
CA LEU A 152 32.28 18.94 15.11
C LEU A 152 30.84 19.20 14.65
N LEU A 153 30.50 20.41 14.20
CA LEU A 153 29.18 20.72 13.63
C LEU A 153 28.95 20.05 12.28
N ILE A 154 29.97 19.95 11.43
CA ILE A 154 29.90 19.19 10.18
C ILE A 154 29.67 17.72 10.51
N LEU A 155 30.42 17.14 11.45
CA LEU A 155 30.19 15.76 11.91
C LEU A 155 28.76 15.58 12.43
N LEU A 156 28.26 16.44 13.32
CA LEU A 156 26.88 16.37 13.82
C LEU A 156 25.82 16.56 12.72
N SER A 157 26.14 17.28 11.64
CA SER A 157 25.26 17.41 10.46
C SER A 157 25.32 16.19 9.53
N TYR A 158 26.44 15.45 9.53
CA TYR A 158 26.67 14.27 8.71
C TYR A 158 26.32 12.95 9.43
N THR A 159 26.39 12.89 10.76
CA THR A 159 26.22 11.65 11.53
C THR A 159 24.78 11.27 11.84
N ASP A 160 23.77 12.07 11.53
CA ASP A 160 22.37 11.71 11.85
C ASP A 160 21.30 12.25 10.88
N PHE A 161 21.56 12.26 9.56
CA PHE A 161 20.49 12.58 8.59
C PHE A 161 20.30 11.60 7.43
N LYS A 162 21.13 10.56 7.31
CA LYS A 162 20.84 9.41 6.43
C LYS A 162 19.80 8.44 7.03
N TYR A 163 19.52 8.55 8.32
CA TYR A 163 18.65 7.62 9.06
C TYR A 163 17.25 8.12 9.37
N LEU A 164 16.88 9.35 8.96
CA LEU A 164 15.46 9.71 8.96
C LEU A 164 14.79 9.17 7.69
N SER A 165 14.80 7.84 7.55
CA SER A 165 13.74 7.13 6.84
C SER A 165 12.46 7.54 7.55
N PHE A 166 11.73 8.48 6.95
CA PHE A 166 10.41 8.83 7.42
C PHE A 166 9.49 7.68 6.99
N TYR A 167 9.45 6.62 7.80
CA TYR A 167 8.46 5.59 7.62
C TYR A 167 7.10 6.26 7.70
N LYS A 168 6.37 6.27 6.57
CA LYS A 168 4.99 6.70 6.57
C LYS A 168 4.24 5.61 7.34
N ASP A 169 3.82 5.91 8.57
CA ASP A 169 2.97 5.01 9.34
C ASP A 169 1.66 4.81 8.59
N LEU A 170 1.46 3.63 8.00
CA LEU A 170 0.28 3.28 7.24
C LEU A 170 -0.85 2.72 8.12
N SER A 171 -0.72 2.73 9.45
CA SER A 171 -1.79 2.27 10.35
C SER A 171 -3.12 2.99 10.04
N GLY A 172 -4.17 2.20 9.79
CA GLY A 172 -5.49 2.70 9.36
C GLY A 172 -5.56 3.27 7.94
N GLN A 173 -4.48 3.16 7.16
CA GLN A 173 -4.43 3.47 5.72
C GLN A 173 -4.51 2.18 4.91
N MET A 174 -4.79 2.35 3.61
CA MET A 174 -4.84 1.27 2.63
C MET A 174 -4.22 1.73 1.32
N PHE A 175 -3.73 0.76 0.55
CA PHE A 175 -3.53 0.92 -0.88
C PHE A 175 -4.82 0.58 -1.61
N THR A 176 -5.14 1.36 -2.63
CA THR A 176 -6.29 1.18 -3.51
C THR A 176 -5.79 1.09 -4.94
N PHE A 177 -6.18 0.03 -5.63
CA PHE A 177 -5.87 -0.31 -7.01
C PHE A 177 -7.16 -0.15 -7.84
N PRO A 178 -7.55 1.09 -8.20
CA PRO A 178 -8.89 1.41 -8.68
C PRO A 178 -9.17 0.96 -10.12
N GLN A 179 -8.20 0.34 -10.79
CA GLN A 179 -8.28 0.04 -12.21
C GLN A 179 -7.44 -1.18 -12.58
N GLU A 180 -8.00 -2.03 -13.44
CA GLU A 180 -7.28 -3.13 -14.07
C GLU A 180 -6.15 -2.60 -14.97
N THR A 181 -4.92 -3.01 -14.69
CA THR A 181 -3.74 -2.67 -15.49
C THR A 181 -2.71 -3.80 -15.38
N ASN A 182 -1.72 -3.84 -16.28
CA ASN A 182 -0.51 -4.66 -16.13
C ASN A 182 0.68 -3.84 -15.60
N SER A 183 0.44 -2.71 -14.95
CA SER A 183 1.53 -1.78 -14.57
C SER A 183 1.37 -1.15 -13.19
N ALA A 184 0.15 -0.97 -12.69
CA ALA A 184 -0.08 -0.43 -11.36
C ALA A 184 0.28 -1.46 -10.31
N HIS A 185 1.26 -1.14 -9.46
CA HIS A 185 1.75 -2.02 -8.42
C HIS A 185 2.41 -1.26 -7.28
N VAL A 186 2.50 -1.92 -6.12
CA VAL A 186 3.32 -1.48 -4.99
C VAL A 186 4.45 -2.49 -4.81
N ARG A 187 5.68 -2.03 -4.97
CA ARG A 187 6.88 -2.82 -4.67
C ARG A 187 7.26 -2.61 -3.21
N LEU A 188 7.36 -3.69 -2.44
CA LEU A 188 7.79 -3.69 -1.04
C LEU A 188 9.26 -4.11 -0.95
N THR A 189 10.04 -3.39 -0.14
CA THR A 189 11.47 -3.64 0.03
C THR A 189 11.74 -4.42 1.31
N THR A 190 12.65 -5.40 1.26
CA THR A 190 13.18 -6.07 2.45
C THR A 190 14.70 -6.25 2.34
N SER A 191 15.40 -6.23 3.47
CA SER A 191 16.82 -6.55 3.54
C SER A 191 17.09 -8.06 3.63
N ARG A 192 16.04 -8.87 3.81
CA ARG A 192 16.17 -10.34 3.86
C ARG A 192 16.58 -10.88 2.51
N GLN A 193 17.46 -11.89 2.54
CA GLN A 193 17.97 -12.59 1.36
C GLN A 193 17.75 -14.10 1.43
N VAL A 194 17.38 -14.62 2.59
CA VAL A 194 17.11 -16.05 2.83
C VAL A 194 15.91 -16.16 3.76
N LEU A 195 14.92 -16.96 3.37
CA LEU A 195 13.71 -17.25 4.14
C LEU A 195 13.52 -18.77 4.23
N SER A 196 13.86 -19.34 5.39
CA SER A 196 13.63 -20.76 5.69
C SER A 196 12.21 -21.04 6.15
N ALA A 197 11.49 -20.02 6.59
CA ALA A 197 10.07 -20.06 6.89
C ALA A 197 9.48 -18.69 6.58
N VAL A 198 8.17 -18.66 6.33
CA VAL A 198 7.44 -17.45 5.98
C VAL A 198 6.08 -17.49 6.65
N THR A 199 5.66 -16.35 7.20
CA THR A 199 4.25 -16.03 7.38
C THR A 199 3.96 -14.72 6.68
N VAL A 200 2.89 -14.67 5.90
CA VAL A 200 2.35 -13.43 5.33
C VAL A 200 0.93 -13.27 5.82
N CYS A 201 0.61 -12.09 6.35
CA CYS A 201 -0.73 -11.71 6.72
C CYS A 201 -1.08 -10.34 6.14
N PHE A 202 -2.28 -10.18 5.60
CA PHE A 202 -2.77 -8.89 5.10
C PHE A 202 -4.30 -8.88 5.10
N ARG A 203 -4.88 -7.70 4.91
CA ARG A 203 -6.30 -7.53 4.67
C ARG A 203 -6.52 -7.12 3.22
N SER A 204 -7.54 -7.70 2.60
CA SER A 204 -7.92 -7.37 1.22
C SER A 204 -9.43 -7.21 1.10
N PHE A 205 -9.83 -6.33 0.20
CA PHE A 205 -11.20 -6.10 -0.24
C PHE A 205 -11.18 -6.05 -1.76
N SER A 206 -12.01 -6.86 -2.42
CA SER A 206 -12.19 -6.83 -3.87
C SER A 206 -13.57 -7.38 -4.21
N ASP A 207 -14.11 -6.97 -5.35
CA ASP A 207 -15.33 -7.49 -5.94
C ASP A 207 -15.07 -8.35 -7.19
N LEU A 208 -13.79 -8.55 -7.55
CA LEU A 208 -13.39 -9.32 -8.70
C LEU A 208 -13.78 -10.79 -8.57
N ARG A 209 -14.40 -11.30 -9.63
CA ARG A 209 -14.76 -12.72 -9.80
C ARG A 209 -13.75 -13.51 -10.62
N ARG A 210 -12.87 -12.80 -11.33
CA ARG A 210 -11.77 -13.41 -12.08
C ARG A 210 -10.64 -13.81 -11.13
N GLU A 211 -9.63 -14.45 -11.69
CA GLU A 211 -8.44 -14.81 -10.93
C GLU A 211 -7.63 -13.56 -10.58
N ILE A 212 -7.07 -13.54 -9.37
CA ILE A 212 -6.38 -12.37 -8.82
C ILE A 212 -5.14 -12.79 -8.03
N THR A 213 -4.06 -12.05 -8.20
CA THR A 213 -2.88 -12.16 -7.34
C THR A 213 -2.99 -11.20 -6.17
N LEU A 214 -3.01 -11.75 -4.96
CA LEU A 214 -3.12 -10.96 -3.73
C LEU A 214 -1.76 -10.56 -3.16
N PHE A 215 -0.75 -11.42 -3.35
CA PHE A 215 0.61 -11.21 -2.91
C PHE A 215 1.58 -11.99 -3.81
N SER A 216 2.64 -11.34 -4.29
CA SER A 216 3.66 -11.97 -5.14
C SER A 216 5.06 -11.68 -4.62
N LEU A 217 5.85 -12.72 -4.36
CA LEU A 217 7.27 -12.65 -4.02
C LEU A 217 8.07 -13.46 -5.03
N SER A 218 9.04 -12.81 -5.66
CA SER A 218 9.95 -13.43 -6.63
C SER A 218 11.42 -13.29 -6.22
N THR A 219 12.23 -14.25 -6.63
CA THR A 219 13.69 -14.12 -6.70
C THR A 219 14.16 -14.38 -8.15
N PRO A 220 15.45 -14.15 -8.49
CA PRO A 220 15.97 -14.54 -9.79
C PRO A 220 15.84 -16.05 -10.09
N SER A 221 15.64 -16.88 -9.06
CA SER A 221 15.56 -18.35 -9.20
C SER A 221 14.14 -18.85 -9.47
N ALA A 222 13.12 -18.14 -8.99
CA ALA A 222 11.72 -18.46 -9.24
C ALA A 222 10.84 -17.21 -9.24
N ALA A 223 10.00 -17.12 -10.26
CA ALA A 223 8.98 -16.08 -10.40
C ALA A 223 7.93 -16.18 -9.28
N ASN A 224 7.51 -17.41 -8.97
CA ASN A 224 6.51 -17.72 -7.94
C ASN A 224 7.18 -18.31 -6.69
N ASP A 225 8.14 -17.58 -6.10
CA ASP A 225 8.85 -18.03 -4.90
C ASP A 225 7.93 -18.10 -3.67
N PHE A 226 7.05 -17.11 -3.52
CA PHE A 226 5.91 -17.16 -2.60
C PHE A 226 4.75 -16.32 -3.17
N THR A 227 3.71 -16.97 -3.69
CA THR A 227 2.56 -16.28 -4.31
C THR A 227 1.25 -16.76 -3.71
N ILE A 228 0.37 -15.83 -3.38
CA ILE A 228 -1.02 -16.11 -2.96
C ILE A 228 -1.93 -15.67 -4.08
N PHE A 229 -2.46 -16.66 -4.80
CA PHE A 229 -3.25 -16.47 -6.00
C PHE A 229 -4.65 -17.05 -5.78
N LYS A 230 -5.69 -16.28 -6.10
CA LYS A 230 -7.08 -16.75 -5.99
C LYS A 230 -7.60 -17.12 -7.37
N LEU A 231 -8.10 -18.34 -7.53
CA LEU A 231 -8.74 -18.80 -8.76
C LEU A 231 -10.20 -18.36 -8.85
N ALA A 232 -10.62 -18.06 -10.08
CA ALA A 232 -12.02 -17.80 -10.43
C ALA A 232 -12.85 -19.09 -10.50
N ALA A 233 -12.32 -20.11 -11.18
CA ALA A 233 -13.10 -21.25 -11.64
C ALA A 233 -13.60 -22.16 -10.49
N THR A 234 -12.79 -22.30 -9.44
CA THR A 234 -13.03 -23.23 -8.33
C THR A 234 -13.20 -22.53 -6.97
N ASP A 235 -13.05 -21.20 -6.93
CA ASP A 235 -13.02 -20.41 -5.69
C ASP A 235 -11.91 -20.84 -4.70
N GLU A 236 -10.84 -21.45 -5.22
CA GLU A 236 -9.69 -21.93 -4.45
C GLU A 236 -8.54 -20.92 -4.44
N PHE A 237 -7.66 -21.07 -3.45
CA PHE A 237 -6.39 -20.35 -3.38
C PHE A 237 -5.25 -21.26 -3.79
N HIS A 238 -4.51 -20.85 -4.81
CA HIS A 238 -3.23 -21.42 -5.15
C HIS A 238 -2.14 -20.72 -4.35
N ILE A 239 -1.49 -21.49 -3.47
CA ILE A 239 -0.29 -21.06 -2.78
C ILE A 239 0.90 -21.62 -3.54
N TRP A 240 1.69 -20.74 -4.14
CA TRP A 240 2.91 -21.09 -4.84
C TRP A 240 4.10 -20.93 -3.92
N ILE A 241 4.95 -21.94 -3.89
CA ILE A 241 6.24 -21.93 -3.23
C ILE A 241 7.26 -22.45 -4.23
N ARG A 242 8.21 -21.59 -4.62
CA ARG A 242 9.30 -21.94 -5.55
C ARG A 242 8.79 -22.61 -6.84
N ASN A 243 7.83 -21.97 -7.50
CA ASN A 243 7.14 -22.44 -8.72
C ASN A 243 6.36 -23.76 -8.58
N THR A 244 6.20 -24.30 -7.36
CA THR A 244 5.31 -25.44 -7.08
C THR A 244 4.09 -24.92 -6.35
N TYR A 245 2.89 -25.33 -6.73
CA TYR A 245 1.67 -24.87 -6.06
C TYR A 245 0.89 -25.99 -5.39
N MET A 246 0.04 -25.58 -4.45
CA MET A 246 -0.99 -26.42 -3.87
C MET A 246 -2.28 -25.62 -3.73
N SER A 247 -3.42 -26.27 -3.99
CA SER A 247 -4.74 -25.67 -3.83
C SER A 247 -5.24 -25.77 -2.39
N PHE A 248 -5.76 -24.66 -1.89
CA PHE A 248 -6.38 -24.52 -0.59
C PHE A 248 -7.82 -24.05 -0.76
N ILE A 249 -8.73 -24.77 -0.11
CA ILE A 249 -10.12 -24.36 0.03
C ILE A 249 -10.24 -23.73 1.41
N VAL A 250 -10.64 -22.47 1.43
CA VAL A 250 -11.05 -21.74 2.65
C VAL A 250 -12.55 -21.49 2.55
N GLN A 251 -13.26 -21.54 3.68
CA GLN A 251 -14.72 -21.39 3.68
C GLN A 251 -15.11 -19.90 3.64
N ASP A 252 -16.15 -19.56 2.89
CA ASP A 252 -16.85 -18.27 2.95
C ASP A 252 -16.07 -17.01 2.50
N TYR A 253 -15.22 -17.11 1.46
CA TYR A 253 -14.66 -15.89 0.83
C TYR A 253 -15.77 -15.12 0.10
N LYS A 254 -16.11 -13.93 0.60
CA LYS A 254 -17.21 -13.08 0.12
C LYS A 254 -16.66 -11.84 -0.58
N LEU A 255 -17.11 -11.64 -1.82
CA LEU A 255 -16.85 -10.41 -2.56
C LEU A 255 -17.35 -9.18 -1.78
N ASN A 256 -16.71 -8.04 -1.99
CA ASN A 256 -17.06 -6.78 -1.31
C ASN A 256 -17.05 -6.87 0.22
N THR A 257 -16.21 -7.74 0.77
CA THR A 257 -16.02 -7.88 2.21
C THR A 257 -14.53 -7.80 2.52
N TRP A 258 -14.18 -7.12 3.61
CA TRP A 258 -12.82 -7.12 4.11
C TRP A 258 -12.50 -8.50 4.65
N HIS A 259 -11.48 -9.13 4.09
CA HIS A 259 -10.98 -10.42 4.53
C HIS A 259 -9.58 -10.29 5.08
N SER A 260 -9.35 -10.92 6.22
CA SER A 260 -8.03 -11.12 6.80
C SER A 260 -7.48 -12.45 6.30
N LEU A 261 -6.38 -12.39 5.57
CA LEU A 261 -5.73 -13.54 4.97
C LEU A 261 -4.37 -13.73 5.60
N CYS A 262 -4.08 -14.95 6.05
CA CYS A 262 -2.74 -15.35 6.48
C CYS A 262 -2.33 -16.64 5.79
N CYS A 263 -1.05 -16.76 5.43
CA CYS A 263 -0.47 -17.99 4.90
C CYS A 263 0.91 -18.24 5.52
N THR A 264 1.18 -19.48 5.89
CA THR A 264 2.48 -19.91 6.41
C THR A 264 3.14 -20.91 5.46
N TRP A 265 4.47 -20.96 5.48
CA TRP A 265 5.26 -22.04 4.89
C TRP A 265 6.57 -22.24 5.68
N ASP A 266 7.01 -23.49 5.82
CA ASP A 266 8.28 -23.85 6.44
C ASP A 266 9.09 -24.79 5.52
N SER A 267 10.34 -24.44 5.24
CA SER A 267 11.21 -25.20 4.32
C SER A 267 11.70 -26.53 4.89
N GLY A 268 11.75 -26.68 6.22
CA GLY A 268 12.18 -27.91 6.87
C GLY A 268 11.16 -29.03 6.71
N SER A 269 9.90 -28.73 7.01
CA SER A 269 8.77 -29.66 6.89
C SER A 269 8.10 -29.65 5.51
N GLY A 270 8.23 -28.54 4.78
CA GLY A 270 7.53 -28.26 3.53
C GLY A 270 6.04 -27.97 3.68
N LEU A 271 5.56 -27.80 4.91
CA LEU A 271 4.16 -27.59 5.20
C LEU A 271 3.76 -26.13 5.02
N SER A 272 2.59 -25.93 4.43
CA SER A 272 1.90 -24.66 4.33
C SER A 272 0.47 -24.79 4.84
N GLN A 273 -0.06 -23.68 5.36
CA GLN A 273 -1.43 -23.56 5.82
C GLN A 273 -1.92 -22.15 5.53
N MET A 274 -3.22 -22.02 5.29
CA MET A 274 -3.88 -20.74 5.03
C MET A 274 -4.95 -20.49 6.09
N TRP A 275 -5.21 -19.23 6.39
CA TRP A 275 -6.29 -18.78 7.24
C TRP A 275 -7.08 -17.69 6.54
N LEU A 276 -8.41 -17.79 6.62
CA LEU A 276 -9.34 -16.76 6.19
C LEU A 276 -10.15 -16.34 7.42
N ASP A 277 -10.07 -15.06 7.78
CA ASP A 277 -10.78 -14.46 8.93
C ASP A 277 -10.57 -15.27 10.24
N GLY A 278 -9.32 -15.72 10.44
CA GLY A 278 -8.92 -16.53 11.60
C GLY A 278 -9.24 -18.01 11.49
N GLN A 279 -10.03 -18.45 10.50
CA GLN A 279 -10.36 -19.86 10.32
C GLN A 279 -9.27 -20.60 9.52
N PRO A 280 -8.67 -21.68 10.07
CA PRO A 280 -7.61 -22.42 9.41
C PRO A 280 -8.12 -23.34 8.29
N SER A 281 -7.34 -23.44 7.21
CA SER A 281 -7.40 -24.53 6.25
C SER A 281 -6.74 -25.80 6.79
N SER A 282 -6.86 -26.91 6.06
CA SER A 282 -5.96 -28.05 6.25
C SER A 282 -4.50 -27.65 5.96
N ARG A 283 -3.56 -28.29 6.68
CA ARG A 283 -2.12 -28.19 6.37
C ARG A 283 -1.81 -29.06 5.16
N ARG A 284 -1.02 -28.55 4.22
CA ARG A 284 -0.61 -29.29 3.03
C ARG A 284 0.87 -29.15 2.79
N PHE A 285 1.49 -30.20 2.27
CA PHE A 285 2.87 -30.16 1.79
C PHE A 285 2.91 -29.46 0.43
N ILE A 286 3.90 -28.59 0.21
CA ILE A 286 4.14 -27.95 -1.09
C ILE A 286 5.57 -28.23 -1.57
N ASN A 287 6.57 -27.79 -0.81
CA ASN A 287 7.97 -27.87 -1.19
C ASN A 287 8.86 -27.82 0.07
N SER A 288 9.88 -28.66 0.17
CA SER A 288 10.83 -28.70 1.30
C SER A 288 12.29 -28.78 0.84
N GLY A 289 13.21 -28.72 1.79
CA GLY A 289 14.63 -29.04 1.58
C GLY A 289 15.51 -27.87 1.16
N SER A 290 14.93 -26.71 0.82
CA SER A 290 15.69 -25.47 0.69
C SER A 290 14.83 -24.23 0.87
N SER A 291 15.47 -23.19 1.39
CA SER A 291 14.88 -21.87 1.63
C SER A 291 14.64 -21.10 0.33
N ILE A 292 13.74 -20.12 0.38
CA ILE A 292 13.68 -19.06 -0.64
C ILE A 292 14.95 -18.22 -0.46
N SER A 293 15.73 -18.02 -1.51
CA SER A 293 17.03 -17.36 -1.40
C SER A 293 17.38 -16.50 -2.61
N GLY A 294 18.08 -15.40 -2.35
CA GLY A 294 18.49 -14.41 -3.34
C GLY A 294 17.87 -13.04 -3.10
N PRO A 295 18.10 -12.08 -4.01
CA PRO A 295 17.44 -10.79 -3.98
C PRO A 295 15.93 -10.98 -4.07
N ILE A 296 15.19 -10.50 -3.07
CA ILE A 296 13.74 -10.64 -2.98
C ILE A 296 13.07 -9.39 -3.55
N ILE A 297 12.07 -9.58 -4.42
CA ILE A 297 11.14 -8.52 -4.82
C ILE A 297 9.72 -8.95 -4.46
N ILE A 298 9.05 -8.12 -3.66
CA ILE A 298 7.67 -8.33 -3.26
C ILE A 298 6.80 -7.28 -3.96
N VAL A 299 5.71 -7.73 -4.56
CA VAL A 299 4.76 -6.92 -5.31
C VAL A 299 3.33 -7.16 -4.81
N LEU A 300 2.60 -6.07 -4.61
CA LEU A 300 1.15 -6.03 -4.48
C LEU A 300 0.56 -5.43 -5.76
N GLY A 301 -0.61 -5.91 -6.18
CA GLY A 301 -1.30 -5.38 -7.37
C GLY A 301 -1.10 -6.19 -8.65
N GLN A 302 -0.03 -6.98 -8.75
CA GLN A 302 0.36 -7.72 -9.96
C GLN A 302 0.98 -9.08 -9.60
N ASP A 303 0.86 -10.04 -10.53
CA ASP A 303 1.63 -11.29 -10.52
C ASP A 303 2.97 -11.12 -11.22
N GLN A 304 4.04 -11.64 -10.64
CA GLN A 304 5.37 -11.59 -11.23
C GLN A 304 5.66 -12.89 -11.99
N ASP A 305 5.60 -12.90 -13.33
CA ASP A 305 6.10 -14.03 -14.15
C ASP A 305 7.63 -14.01 -14.33
N SER A 306 8.29 -12.95 -13.85
CA SER A 306 9.75 -12.82 -13.82
C SER A 306 10.18 -11.96 -12.63
N HIS A 307 11.45 -12.01 -12.28
CA HIS A 307 11.95 -11.27 -11.12
C HIS A 307 11.75 -9.74 -11.27
N GLY A 308 10.75 -9.19 -10.58
CA GLY A 308 10.37 -7.79 -10.62
C GLY A 308 9.51 -7.33 -11.81
N GLY A 309 8.93 -8.25 -12.59
CA GLY A 309 8.13 -7.89 -13.77
C GLY A 309 7.42 -9.08 -14.41
N GLY A 310 7.11 -8.98 -15.71
CA GLY A 310 6.32 -9.99 -16.42
C GLY A 310 4.84 -9.96 -16.02
N PHE A 311 4.30 -8.76 -15.80
CA PHE A 311 2.93 -8.60 -15.31
C PHE A 311 1.89 -8.91 -16.39
N ASP A 312 0.90 -9.74 -16.05
CA ASP A 312 -0.31 -9.96 -16.85
C ASP A 312 -1.51 -9.18 -16.28
N ILE A 313 -2.19 -8.43 -17.16
CA ILE A 313 -3.40 -7.69 -16.80
C ILE A 313 -4.51 -8.61 -16.28
N ALA A 314 -4.62 -9.83 -16.82
CA ALA A 314 -5.66 -10.79 -16.46
C ALA A 314 -5.54 -11.30 -15.01
N GLN A 315 -4.33 -11.22 -14.44
CA GLN A 315 -4.00 -11.66 -13.08
C GLN A 315 -3.95 -10.48 -12.08
N SER A 316 -4.00 -9.24 -12.58
CA SER A 316 -3.84 -8.04 -11.77
C SER A 316 -4.90 -7.94 -10.67
N PHE A 317 -4.53 -7.40 -9.51
CA PHE A 317 -5.48 -7.12 -8.45
C PHE A 317 -6.14 -5.77 -8.70
N VAL A 318 -7.47 -5.78 -8.82
CA VAL A 318 -8.29 -4.57 -8.74
C VAL A 318 -8.98 -4.60 -7.40
N GLY A 319 -8.75 -3.52 -6.71
CA GLY A 319 -8.97 -3.38 -5.30
C GLY A 319 -8.37 -2.05 -4.94
#